data_AF-A0A4Y8R859-F1
#
_entry.id   AF-A0A4Y8R859-F1
#
_cell.length_a   1.000
_cell.length_b   1.000
_cell.length_c   1.000
_cell.angle_alpha   90.00
_cell.angle_beta   90.00
_cell.angle_gamma   90.00
#
_symmetry.space_group_name_H-M   'P 1'
#
loop_
_entity.id
_entity.type
_entity.pdbx_description
1 polymer ?
#
loop_
_entity_poly.entity_id
_entity_poly.type
_entity_poly.pdbx_seq_one_letter_code
_entity_poly.pdbx_strand_id
1 'polypeptide(L)'
;MSILVDRNTKVIVQGLTGKTGTFHTEQALAYFGTRMVAGIHPKKGGETWTAGEGAKDAAGTELPIFATVGEAKEATGATASVIYVPPSGAAAAIEEAIDAGIDLITCITEGIPVSDMVKV
;
A
#
# COMPACT_ATOMS: atom_id res chain seq x y z
N MET A 1 1.63 -22.80 8.67
CA MET A 1 0.33 -22.10 8.66
C MET A 1 0.57 -20.68 9.10
N SER A 2 0.20 -19.72 8.28
CA SER A 2 0.11 -18.31 8.67
C SER A 2 -1.32 -17.98 9.13
N ILE A 3 -1.52 -16.80 9.73
CA ILE A 3 -2.81 -16.37 10.29
C ILE A 3 -3.53 -15.38 9.36
N LEU A 4 -2.90 -14.24 9.04
CA LEU A 4 -3.52 -13.16 8.27
C LEU A 4 -2.95 -12.99 6.86
N VAL A 5 -1.64 -13.19 6.70
CA VAL A 5 -0.94 -13.00 5.42
C VAL A 5 -0.23 -14.29 5.00
N ASP A 6 -0.22 -14.56 3.71
CA ASP A 6 0.51 -15.68 3.12
C ASP A 6 1.13 -15.28 1.77
N ARG A 7 1.76 -16.25 1.08
CA ARG A 7 2.41 -16.02 -0.22
C ARG A 7 1.44 -15.60 -1.34
N ASN A 8 0.14 -15.77 -1.15
CA ASN A 8 -0.89 -15.42 -2.13
C ASN A 8 -1.51 -14.05 -1.86
N THR A 9 -1.31 -13.49 -0.65
CA THR A 9 -1.80 -12.16 -0.29
C THR A 9 -1.26 -11.10 -1.25
N LYS A 10 -2.17 -10.42 -1.95
CA LYS A 10 -1.83 -9.32 -2.86
C LYS A 10 -1.99 -8.00 -2.12
N VAL A 11 -0.91 -7.23 -2.07
CA VAL A 11 -0.79 -6.03 -1.24
C VAL A 11 -0.72 -4.79 -2.11
N ILE A 12 -1.55 -3.79 -1.80
CA ILE A 12 -1.42 -2.43 -2.32
C ILE A 12 -0.77 -1.52 -1.28
N VAL A 13 -0.11 -0.46 -1.76
CA VAL A 13 0.63 0.48 -0.91
C VAL A 13 0.03 1.88 -1.03
N GLN A 14 -0.64 2.35 0.02
CA GLN A 14 -1.12 3.72 0.10
C GLN A 14 0.01 4.65 0.54
N GLY A 15 0.34 5.63 -0.30
CA GLY A 15 1.52 6.48 -0.10
C GLY A 15 2.80 5.90 -0.68
N LEU A 16 2.71 5.04 -1.72
CA LEU A 16 3.86 4.38 -2.36
C LEU A 16 4.97 5.35 -2.77
N THR A 17 4.61 6.48 -3.40
CA THR A 17 5.61 7.43 -3.94
C THR A 17 6.25 8.30 -2.85
N GLY A 18 5.88 8.13 -1.59
CA GLY A 18 6.55 8.79 -0.46
C GLY A 18 7.84 8.06 -0.07
N LYS A 19 8.78 8.76 0.60
CA LYS A 19 10.08 8.19 0.99
C LYS A 19 9.95 6.86 1.75
N THR A 20 9.10 6.81 2.77
CA THR A 20 8.87 5.62 3.59
C THR A 20 8.16 4.51 2.82
N GLY A 21 7.12 4.87 2.04
CA GLY A 21 6.40 3.92 1.18
C GLY A 21 7.32 3.26 0.15
N THR A 22 8.17 4.05 -0.52
CA THR A 22 9.15 3.54 -1.49
C THR A 22 10.13 2.59 -0.81
N PHE A 23 10.78 3.05 0.28
CA PHE A 23 11.78 2.24 1.00
C PHE A 23 11.22 0.88 1.46
N HIS A 24 10.07 0.85 2.13
CA HIS A 24 9.52 -0.40 2.62
C HIS A 24 8.92 -1.29 1.52
N THR A 25 8.42 -0.71 0.43
CA THR A 25 7.96 -1.50 -0.72
C THR A 25 9.14 -2.20 -1.39
N GLU A 26 10.26 -1.50 -1.59
CA GLU A 26 11.50 -2.08 -2.10
C GLU A 26 12.00 -3.21 -1.20
N GLN A 27 12.02 -3.02 0.13
CA GLN A 27 12.42 -4.08 1.06
C GLN A 27 11.46 -5.28 1.01
N ALA A 28 10.14 -5.04 0.92
CA ALA A 28 9.16 -6.12 0.89
C ALA A 28 9.23 -6.95 -0.41
N LEU A 29 9.54 -6.29 -1.53
CA LEU A 29 9.85 -6.95 -2.80
C LEU A 29 11.14 -7.77 -2.68
N ALA A 30 12.21 -7.18 -2.12
CA ALA A 30 13.53 -7.80 -2.03
C ALA A 30 13.63 -8.99 -1.06
N TYR A 31 12.98 -8.94 0.11
CA TYR A 31 13.22 -9.92 1.18
C TYR A 31 12.68 -11.32 0.88
N PHE A 32 11.45 -11.41 0.36
CA PHE A 32 10.82 -12.71 0.05
C PHE A 32 9.75 -12.60 -1.03
N GLY A 33 9.82 -11.58 -1.90
CA GLY A 33 8.87 -11.40 -2.99
C GLY A 33 7.43 -11.21 -2.49
N THR A 34 7.23 -10.38 -1.45
CA THR A 34 5.88 -9.98 -1.06
C THR A 34 5.16 -9.48 -2.29
N ARG A 35 3.94 -9.97 -2.54
CA ARG A 35 3.20 -9.65 -3.77
C ARG A 35 2.60 -8.25 -3.68
N MET A 36 3.47 -7.25 -3.77
CA MET A 36 3.09 -5.87 -4.01
C MET A 36 2.52 -5.78 -5.42
N VAL A 37 1.30 -5.26 -5.56
CA VAL A 37 0.58 -5.27 -6.85
C VAL A 37 0.24 -3.88 -7.38
N ALA A 38 0.19 -2.85 -6.52
CA ALA A 38 0.01 -1.47 -6.94
C ALA A 38 0.33 -0.46 -5.82
N GLY A 39 0.49 0.80 -6.21
CA GLY A 39 0.51 1.94 -5.29
C GLY A 39 -0.72 2.83 -5.44
N ILE A 40 -1.06 3.55 -4.37
CA ILE A 40 -2.13 4.56 -4.40
C ILE A 40 -1.52 5.95 -4.22
N HIS A 41 -1.87 6.85 -5.13
CA HIS A 41 -1.56 8.26 -5.02
C HIS A 41 -2.58 9.12 -5.80
N PRO A 42 -3.42 9.94 -5.13
CA PRO A 42 -4.56 10.62 -5.75
C PRO A 42 -4.22 11.49 -6.96
N LYS A 43 -3.03 12.07 -7.00
CA LYS A 43 -2.59 12.97 -8.10
C LYS A 43 -1.73 12.30 -9.17
N LYS A 44 -1.35 11.03 -8.97
CA LYS A 44 -0.42 10.28 -9.84
C LYS A 44 -1.03 8.99 -10.38
N GLY A 45 -2.36 8.85 -10.30
CA GLY A 45 -3.06 7.72 -10.89
C GLY A 45 -2.79 7.65 -12.39
N GLY A 46 -2.51 6.44 -12.89
CA GLY A 46 -2.09 6.18 -14.27
C GLY A 46 -0.57 6.20 -14.49
N GLU A 47 0.22 6.67 -13.52
CA GLU A 47 1.69 6.56 -13.57
C GLU A 47 2.16 5.15 -13.19
N THR A 48 3.43 4.87 -13.46
CA THR A 48 4.11 3.64 -13.04
C THR A 48 5.22 3.97 -12.07
N TRP A 49 5.26 3.28 -10.93
CA TRP A 49 6.38 3.32 -10.00
C TRP A 49 7.37 2.22 -10.35
N THR A 50 8.67 2.52 -10.33
CA THR A 50 9.73 1.55 -10.58
C THR A 50 10.62 1.43 -9.34
N ALA A 51 10.85 0.20 -8.89
CA ALA A 51 11.74 -0.10 -7.78
C ALA A 51 13.19 0.28 -8.12
N GLY A 52 13.83 1.05 -7.25
CA GLY A 52 15.22 1.44 -7.39
C GLY A 52 16.20 0.37 -6.93
N GLU A 53 17.48 0.74 -6.83
CA GLU A 53 18.56 -0.16 -6.38
C GLU A 53 18.35 -0.67 -4.94
N GLY A 54 17.54 0.02 -4.12
CA GLY A 54 17.18 -0.42 -2.77
C GLY A 54 16.44 -1.77 -2.73
N ALA A 55 15.81 -2.18 -3.84
CA ALA A 55 15.11 -3.45 -3.98
C ALA A 55 16.02 -4.63 -4.36
N LYS A 56 17.34 -4.42 -4.53
CA LYS A 56 18.33 -5.47 -4.85
C LYS A 56 17.89 -6.33 -6.04
N ASP A 57 17.62 -7.62 -5.82
CA ASP A 57 17.22 -8.58 -6.85
C ASP A 57 15.85 -8.25 -7.47
N ALA A 58 15.06 -7.39 -6.83
CA ALA A 58 13.80 -6.87 -7.33
C ALA A 58 13.90 -5.45 -7.93
N ALA A 59 15.12 -4.91 -8.12
CA ALA A 59 15.32 -3.63 -8.79
C ALA A 59 14.76 -3.68 -10.23
N GLY A 60 14.14 -2.58 -10.67
CA GLY A 60 13.45 -2.51 -11.97
C GLY A 60 12.04 -3.10 -11.96
N THR A 61 11.54 -3.65 -10.84
CA THR A 61 10.14 -4.07 -10.73
C THR A 61 9.22 -2.86 -10.86
N GLU A 62 8.20 -2.96 -11.71
CA GLU A 62 7.21 -1.92 -11.94
C GLU A 62 5.90 -2.24 -11.21
N LEU A 63 5.31 -1.21 -10.59
CA LEU A 63 3.98 -1.28 -10.00
C LEU A 63 3.12 -0.14 -10.56
N PRO A 64 1.89 -0.42 -11.02
CA PRO A 64 0.97 0.63 -11.43
C PRO A 64 0.56 1.50 -10.23
N ILE A 65 0.36 2.78 -10.48
CA ILE A 65 -0.20 3.72 -9.52
C ILE A 65 -1.65 4.01 -9.90
N PHE A 66 -2.57 3.87 -8.94
CA PHE A 66 -3.96 4.25 -9.08
C PHE A 66 -4.28 5.50 -8.27
N ALA A 67 -5.35 6.21 -8.67
CA ALA A 67 -5.81 7.38 -7.93
C ALA A 67 -6.55 6.97 -6.66
N THR A 68 -7.28 5.85 -6.70
CA THR A 68 -8.07 5.33 -5.58
C THR A 68 -7.78 3.87 -5.26
N VAL A 69 -8.07 3.46 -4.02
CA VAL A 69 -7.99 2.07 -3.57
C VAL A 69 -8.96 1.17 -4.33
N GLY A 70 -10.17 1.66 -4.62
CA GLY A 70 -11.20 0.92 -5.34
C GLY A 70 -10.74 0.50 -6.75
N GLU A 71 -10.19 1.44 -7.52
CA GLU A 71 -9.62 1.17 -8.85
C GLU A 71 -8.50 0.13 -8.78
N ALA A 72 -7.57 0.28 -7.83
CA ALA A 72 -6.47 -0.66 -7.66
C ALA A 72 -6.95 -2.06 -7.29
N LYS A 73 -7.95 -2.17 -6.41
CA LYS A 73 -8.53 -3.45 -6.02
C LYS A 73 -9.20 -4.13 -7.21
N GLU A 74 -10.01 -3.42 -7.98
CA GLU A 74 -10.68 -3.96 -9.16
C GLU A 74 -9.66 -4.47 -10.19
N ALA A 75 -8.62 -3.68 -10.46
CA ALA A 75 -7.61 -4.02 -11.45
C ALA A 75 -6.67 -5.18 -11.03
N THR A 76 -6.36 -5.30 -9.74
CA THR A 76 -5.31 -6.23 -9.26
C THR A 76 -5.86 -7.42 -8.47
N GLY A 77 -7.09 -7.32 -7.96
CA GLY A 77 -7.67 -8.24 -6.99
C GLY A 77 -6.93 -8.23 -5.65
N ALA A 78 -6.42 -7.06 -5.22
CA ALA A 78 -5.75 -6.90 -3.94
C ALA A 78 -6.67 -7.24 -2.77
N THR A 79 -6.11 -7.91 -1.75
CA THR A 79 -6.84 -8.30 -0.53
C THR A 79 -6.29 -7.63 0.72
N ALA A 80 -5.12 -6.99 0.62
CA ALA A 80 -4.49 -6.28 1.73
C ALA A 80 -3.96 -4.92 1.30
N SER A 81 -3.91 -3.97 2.24
CA SER A 81 -3.34 -2.64 2.06
C SER A 81 -2.36 -2.34 3.19
N VAL A 82 -1.22 -1.74 2.85
CA VAL A 82 -0.32 -1.10 3.82
C VAL A 82 -0.34 0.42 3.61
N ILE A 83 -0.40 1.18 4.71
CA ILE A 83 -0.55 2.64 4.69
C ILE A 83 0.69 3.31 5.25
N TYR A 84 1.29 4.18 4.41
CA TYR A 84 2.41 5.07 4.74
C TYR A 84 2.04 6.55 4.54
N VAL A 85 0.75 6.88 4.62
CA VAL A 85 0.21 8.23 4.47
C VAL A 85 0.47 9.04 5.75
N PRO A 86 0.83 10.34 5.69
CA PRO A 86 1.03 11.16 6.88
C PRO A 86 -0.17 11.18 7.84
N PRO A 87 0.02 11.50 9.13
CA PRO A 87 -1.01 11.34 10.15
C PRO A 87 -2.32 12.07 9.86
N SER A 88 -2.23 13.26 9.27
CA SER A 88 -3.39 14.08 8.90
C SER A 88 -4.29 13.47 7.81
N GLY A 89 -3.80 12.46 7.07
CA GLY A 89 -4.55 11.78 6.00
C GLY A 89 -4.71 10.28 6.24
N ALA A 90 -4.17 9.74 7.33
CA ALA A 90 -4.13 8.29 7.54
C ALA A 90 -5.52 7.70 7.85
N ALA A 91 -6.36 8.39 8.62
CA ALA A 91 -7.74 7.92 8.89
C ALA A 91 -8.56 7.81 7.60
N ALA A 92 -8.54 8.85 6.76
CA ALA A 92 -9.20 8.83 5.45
C ALA A 92 -8.66 7.72 4.53
N ALA A 93 -7.36 7.43 4.56
CA ALA A 93 -6.76 6.32 3.82
C ALA A 93 -7.22 4.94 4.33
N ILE A 94 -7.49 4.81 5.63
CA ILE A 94 -8.08 3.58 6.19
C ILE A 94 -9.53 3.46 5.75
N GLU A 95 -10.33 4.52 5.91
CA GLU A 95 -11.74 4.58 5.48
C GLU A 95 -11.87 4.23 3.98
N GLU A 96 -11.01 4.79 3.12
CA GLU A 96 -11.01 4.48 1.68
C GLU A 96 -10.77 2.98 1.40
N ALA A 97 -9.87 2.35 2.16
CA ALA A 97 -9.61 0.92 2.04
C ALA A 97 -10.75 0.06 2.59
N ILE A 98 -11.43 0.50 3.66
CA ILE A 98 -12.64 -0.14 4.19
C ILE A 98 -13.76 -0.08 3.14
N ASP A 99 -14.00 1.10 2.55
CA ASP A 99 -15.04 1.32 1.55
C ASP A 99 -14.80 0.50 0.27
N ALA A 100 -13.53 0.36 -0.13
CA ALA A 100 -13.14 -0.53 -1.22
C ALA A 100 -13.27 -2.03 -0.85
N GLY A 101 -13.46 -2.36 0.43
CA GLY A 101 -13.59 -3.71 0.94
C GLY A 101 -12.27 -4.48 0.98
N ILE A 102 -11.16 -3.83 1.31
CA ILE A 102 -9.89 -4.52 1.56
C ILE A 102 -9.98 -5.32 2.87
N ASP A 103 -9.64 -6.61 2.83
CA ASP A 103 -9.84 -7.52 3.96
C ASP A 103 -8.88 -7.24 5.13
N LEU A 104 -7.65 -6.82 4.82
CA LEU A 104 -6.61 -6.54 5.80
C LEU A 104 -5.94 -5.19 5.54
N ILE A 105 -6.06 -4.27 6.50
CA ILE A 105 -5.45 -2.94 6.42
C ILE A 105 -4.40 -2.81 7.53
N THR A 106 -3.15 -2.55 7.13
CA THR A 106 -2.04 -2.32 8.06
C THR A 106 -1.62 -0.85 8.00
N CYS A 107 -1.97 -0.08 9.02
CA CYS A 107 -1.56 1.32 9.13
C CYS A 107 -0.24 1.42 9.92
N ILE A 108 0.82 1.93 9.27
CA ILE A 108 2.13 2.13 9.91
C ILE A 108 2.23 3.52 10.54
N THR A 109 1.39 4.46 10.12
CA THR A 109 1.48 5.85 10.50
C THR A 109 1.26 6.06 12.00
N GLU A 110 2.26 6.67 12.66
CA GLU A 110 2.16 7.10 14.05
C GLU A 110 1.60 8.51 14.18
N GLY A 111 1.02 8.86 15.34
CA GLY A 111 0.57 10.23 15.62
C GLY A 111 -0.77 10.62 14.99
N ILE A 112 -1.58 9.64 14.58
CA ILE A 112 -2.96 9.88 14.13
C ILE A 112 -3.78 10.41 15.33
N PRO A 113 -4.53 11.50 15.19
CA PRO A 113 -5.42 11.98 16.24
C PRO A 113 -6.38 10.87 16.70
N VAL A 114 -6.50 10.66 18.00
CA VAL A 114 -7.38 9.62 18.56
C VAL A 114 -8.84 9.82 18.10
N SER A 115 -9.29 11.07 18.00
CA SER A 115 -10.62 11.42 17.51
C SER A 115 -10.91 10.97 16.07
N ASP A 116 -9.87 10.84 15.26
CA ASP A 116 -10.01 10.35 13.89
C ASP A 116 -10.07 8.83 13.89
N MET A 117 -9.20 8.17 14.67
CA MET A 117 -9.18 6.71 14.75
C MET A 117 -10.44 6.10 15.41
N VAL A 118 -11.15 6.84 16.27
CA VAL A 118 -12.42 6.38 16.86
C VAL A 118 -13.55 6.21 15.82
N LYS A 119 -13.46 6.89 14.67
CA LYS A 119 -14.49 6.83 13.61
C LYS A 119 -14.29 5.65 12.65
N VAL A 120 -13.09 5.08 12.66
CA VAL A 120 -12.60 4.05 11.74
C VAL A 120 -12.92 2.65 12.27
#